data_AF-A0A1H9SVW9-F1
#
_entry.id   AF-A0A1H9SVW9-F1
#
_cell.length_a   1.000
_cell.length_b   1.000
_cell.length_c   1.000
_cell.angle_alpha   90.00
_cell.angle_beta   90.00
_cell.angle_gamma   90.00
#
_symmetry.space_group_name_H-M   'P 1'
#
loop_
_entity.id
_entity.type
_entity.pdbx_description
1 polymer ?
#
loop_
_entity_poly.entity_id
_entity_poly.type
_entity_poly.pdbx_seq_one_letter_code
_entity_poly.pdbx_strand_id
1 'polypeptide(L)'
;MQNISIFSAIKLIQIYPNMAKYLIIPIISNLICISYLGYNAYLDIRTKEIPVKNSIIMAFIGVALSIVSVVCSGYFGMRLLFSVLMNTAISLIPGIILFLVSKYTNQMIGYGDTMVIVVLGLYLDVKNLMGLIVLAFFIAGLVALYEFIIRKKDKKHEIPFVPFLFISYVIINCTQFIH
;
A
#
# COMPACT_ATOMS: atom_id res chain seq x y z
N MET A 1 1.72 -15.86 -1.75
CA MET A 1 1.97 -15.83 -0.29
C MET A 1 2.42 -14.43 0.15
N GLN A 2 1.74 -13.35 -0.24
CA GLN A 2 2.17 -11.97 0.08
C GLN A 2 1.33 -11.28 1.17
N ASN A 3 0.28 -11.94 1.67
CA ASN A 3 -0.74 -11.29 2.50
C ASN A 3 -0.85 -11.96 3.87
N ILE A 4 0.15 -11.68 4.71
CA ILE A 4 0.11 -12.00 6.13
C ILE A 4 0.48 -10.68 6.82
N SER A 5 -0.42 -10.15 7.64
CA SER A 5 -0.13 -8.96 8.47
C SER A 5 1.06 -9.23 9.36
N ILE A 6 1.78 -8.19 9.79
CA ILE A 6 2.92 -8.33 10.70
C ILE A 6 2.52 -9.16 11.94
N PHE A 7 1.36 -8.86 12.52
CA PHE A 7 0.89 -9.54 13.72
C PHE A 7 0.49 -10.99 13.49
N SER A 8 -0.20 -11.30 12.38
CA SER A 8 -0.53 -12.69 12.03
C SER A 8 0.74 -13.49 11.69
N ALA A 9 1.75 -12.86 11.08
CA ALA A 9 3.04 -13.48 10.80
C ALA A 9 3.78 -13.82 12.10
N ILE A 10 3.84 -12.90 13.06
CA ILE A 10 4.46 -13.13 14.38
C ILE A 10 3.73 -14.28 15.11
N LYS A 11 2.40 -14.28 15.11
CA LYS A 11 1.59 -15.35 15.70
C LYS A 11 1.88 -16.71 15.06
N LEU A 12 1.99 -16.75 13.72
CA LEU A 12 2.31 -17.97 12.98
C LEU A 12 3.74 -18.45 13.22
N ILE A 13 4.72 -17.56 13.42
CA ILE A 13 6.10 -17.93 13.80
C ILE A 13 6.09 -18.64 15.17
N GLN A 14 5.30 -18.12 16.11
CA GLN A 14 5.20 -18.70 17.46
C GLN A 14 4.50 -20.07 17.47
N ILE A 15 3.52 -20.29 16.58
CA ILE A 15 2.78 -21.57 16.46
C ILE A 15 3.55 -22.59 15.60
N TYR A 16 4.24 -22.14 14.55
CA TYR A 16 4.93 -22.98 13.57
C TYR A 16 6.38 -22.50 13.34
N PRO A 17 7.33 -22.82 14.24
CA PRO A 17 8.71 -22.33 14.14
C PRO A 17 9.42 -22.80 12.87
N ASN A 18 9.06 -23.98 12.34
CA ASN A 18 9.62 -24.52 11.10
C ASN A 18 9.21 -23.71 9.85
N MET A 19 8.12 -22.93 9.93
CA MET A 19 7.63 -22.08 8.84
C MET A 19 8.19 -20.65 8.90
N ALA A 20 9.03 -20.33 9.90
CA ALA A 20 9.51 -18.97 10.13
C ALA A 20 10.22 -18.35 8.91
N LYS A 21 11.00 -19.16 8.17
CA LYS A 21 11.71 -18.69 6.96
C LYS A 21 10.78 -18.10 5.89
N TYR A 22 9.55 -18.60 5.79
CA TYR A 22 8.55 -18.13 4.82
C TYR A 22 7.81 -16.88 5.30
N LEU A 23 7.85 -16.60 6.61
CA LEU A 23 7.15 -15.47 7.25
C LEU A 23 8.03 -14.22 7.38
N ILE A 24 9.34 -14.34 7.22
CA ILE A 24 10.28 -13.20 7.27
C ILE A 24 10.02 -12.19 6.15
N ILE A 25 9.82 -12.66 4.92
CA ILE A 25 9.60 -11.80 3.75
C ILE A 25 8.34 -10.91 3.88
N PRO A 26 7.15 -11.43 4.25
CA PRO A 26 5.97 -10.58 4.45
C PRO A 26 6.14 -9.59 5.62
N ILE A 27 6.86 -9.95 6.69
CA ILE A 27 7.18 -9.00 7.78
C ILE A 27 8.05 -7.85 7.26
N ILE A 28 9.12 -8.16 6.53
CA ILE A 28 10.02 -7.15 5.92
C ILE A 28 9.23 -6.25 4.96
N SER A 29 8.40 -6.85 4.09
CA SER A 29 7.53 -6.13 3.16
C SER A 29 6.65 -5.09 3.87
N ASN A 30 5.99 -5.48 4.96
CA ASN A 30 5.13 -4.58 5.71
C ASN A 30 5.89 -3.46 6.42
N LEU A 31 7.07 -3.74 7.00
CA LEU A 31 7.92 -2.71 7.60
C LEU A 31 8.37 -1.67 6.57
N ILE A 32 8.71 -2.13 5.36
CA ILE A 32 9.03 -1.26 4.22
C ILE A 32 7.81 -0.41 3.84
N CYS A 33 6.60 -0.97 3.77
CA CYS A 33 5.39 -0.20 3.49
C CYS A 33 5.09 0.86 4.57
N ILE A 34 5.20 0.51 5.85
CA ILE A 34 4.95 1.46 6.97
C ILE A 34 5.93 2.63 6.90
N SER A 35 7.22 2.34 6.72
CA SER A 35 8.25 3.39 6.62
C SER A 35 8.06 4.26 5.37
N TYR A 36 7.74 3.65 4.23
CA TYR A 36 7.44 4.36 2.98
C TYR A 36 6.24 5.29 3.10
N LEU A 37 5.11 4.78 3.61
CA LEU A 37 3.90 5.55 3.76
C LEU A 37 4.04 6.62 4.84
N GLY A 38 4.73 6.33 5.95
CA GLY A 38 5.03 7.32 6.98
C GLY A 38 5.90 8.47 6.43
N TYR A 39 6.93 8.14 5.63
CA TYR A 39 7.78 9.14 4.99
C TYR A 39 7.01 9.99 3.97
N ASN A 40 6.22 9.37 3.09
CA ASN A 40 5.41 10.12 2.13
C ASN A 40 4.29 10.91 2.80
N ALA A 41 3.66 10.40 3.86
CA ALA A 41 2.65 11.15 4.62
C ALA A 41 3.27 12.39 5.28
N TYR A 42 4.50 12.27 5.80
CA TYR A 42 5.24 13.41 6.34
C TYR A 42 5.57 14.45 5.26
N LEU A 43 6.04 14.01 4.09
CA LEU A 43 6.30 14.91 2.96
C LEU A 43 5.03 15.54 2.40
N ASP A 44 3.94 14.79 2.30
CA ASP A 44 2.65 15.29 1.81
C ASP A 44 2.11 16.42 2.70
N ILE A 45 2.26 16.28 4.03
CA ILE A 45 1.92 17.34 5.00
C ILE A 45 2.86 18.55 4.88
N ARG A 46 4.16 18.34 4.68
CA ARG A 46 5.18 19.39 4.78
C ARG A 46 5.44 20.16 3.47
N THR A 47 5.50 19.44 2.35
CA THR A 47 5.95 19.96 1.05
C THR A 47 4.88 19.88 -0.04
N LYS A 48 3.75 19.18 0.19
CA LYS A 48 2.66 18.98 -0.79
C LYS A 48 3.10 18.41 -2.15
N GLU A 49 4.31 17.85 -2.20
CA GLU A 49 4.90 17.25 -3.38
C GLU A 49 5.46 15.89 -3.00
N ILE A 50 5.15 14.87 -3.80
CA ILE A 50 5.63 13.51 -3.58
C ILE A 50 6.80 13.26 -4.54
N PRO A 51 8.00 12.95 -4.02
CA PRO A 51 9.17 12.72 -4.85
C PRO A 51 9.03 11.37 -5.59
N VAL A 52 8.57 11.45 -6.84
CA VAL A 52 8.36 10.31 -7.74
C VAL A 52 9.55 9.35 -7.82
N LYS A 53 10.78 9.88 -7.70
CA LYS A 53 12.02 9.08 -7.69
C LYS A 53 12.05 8.03 -6.58
N ASN A 54 11.54 8.35 -5.40
CA ASN A 54 11.51 7.42 -4.26
C ASN A 54 10.49 6.31 -4.50
N SER A 55 9.36 6.64 -5.11
CA SER A 55 8.33 5.67 -5.51
C SER A 55 8.86 4.65 -6.52
N ILE A 56 9.69 5.09 -7.46
CA ILE A 56 10.32 4.19 -8.45
C ILE A 56 11.28 3.21 -7.76
N ILE A 57 12.14 3.69 -6.85
CA ILE A 57 13.07 2.82 -6.10
C ILE A 57 12.29 1.75 -5.33
N MET A 58 11.20 2.14 -4.69
CA MET A 58 10.35 1.21 -3.94
C MET A 58 9.63 0.22 -4.85
N ALA A 59 9.24 0.62 -6.07
CA ALA A 59 8.71 -0.33 -7.04
C ALA A 59 9.73 -1.45 -7.36
N PHE A 60 11.00 -1.10 -7.59
CA PHE A 60 12.05 -2.10 -7.82
C PHE A 60 12.26 -3.02 -6.63
N ILE A 61 12.23 -2.48 -5.40
CA ILE A 61 12.36 -3.28 -4.17
C ILE A 61 11.19 -4.27 -4.02
N GLY A 62 9.95 -3.83 -4.31
CA GLY A 62 8.77 -4.70 -4.26
C GLY A 62 8.87 -5.87 -5.23
N VAL A 63 9.32 -5.63 -6.47
CA VAL A 63 9.55 -6.68 -7.46
C VAL A 63 10.70 -7.61 -7.04
N ALA A 64 11.79 -7.07 -6.50
CA ALA A 64 12.88 -7.91 -6.00
C ALA A 64 12.42 -8.83 -4.86
N LEU A 65 11.63 -8.31 -3.91
CA LEU A 65 11.07 -9.09 -2.80
C LEU A 65 10.10 -10.17 -3.27
N SER A 66 9.27 -9.89 -4.29
CA SER A 66 8.36 -10.90 -4.84
C SER A 66 9.14 -12.05 -5.49
N ILE A 67 10.22 -11.76 -6.22
CA ILE A 67 11.10 -12.79 -6.79
C ILE A 67 11.79 -13.59 -5.69
N VAL A 68 12.41 -12.92 -4.71
CA VAL A 68 13.07 -13.55 -3.56
C VAL A 68 12.10 -14.46 -2.80
N SER A 69 10.82 -14.06 -2.69
CA SER A 69 9.81 -14.90 -2.03
C SER A 69 9.59 -16.24 -2.72
N VAL A 70 9.69 -16.29 -4.05
CA VAL A 70 9.56 -17.54 -4.81
C VAL A 70 10.81 -18.39 -4.66
N VAL A 71 12.00 -17.78 -4.72
CA VAL A 71 13.27 -18.49 -4.54
C VAL A 71 13.39 -19.09 -3.14
N CYS A 72 13.09 -18.30 -2.10
CA CYS A 72 13.11 -18.76 -0.71
C CYS A 72 12.09 -19.85 -0.43
N SER A 73 11.03 -19.96 -1.25
CA SER A 73 10.02 -20.99 -1.07
C SER A 73 10.55 -22.40 -1.37
N GLY A 74 11.73 -22.54 -2.00
CA GLY A 74 12.38 -23.83 -2.28
C GLY A 74 11.74 -24.65 -3.41
N TYR A 75 10.49 -24.32 -3.76
CA TYR A 75 9.77 -24.88 -4.88
C TYR A 75 9.99 -24.02 -6.13
N PHE A 76 11.06 -24.30 -6.88
CA PHE A 76 11.31 -23.66 -8.18
C PHE A 76 10.37 -24.25 -9.26
N GLY A 77 9.08 -23.96 -9.13
CA GLY A 77 8.06 -24.36 -10.10
C GLY A 77 7.61 -23.17 -10.93
N MET A 78 7.62 -23.30 -12.26
CA MET A 78 7.08 -22.28 -13.18
C MET A 78 5.65 -21.88 -12.83
N ARG A 79 4.85 -22.81 -12.27
CA ARG A 79 3.49 -22.56 -11.79
C ARG A 79 3.43 -21.58 -10.61
N LEU A 80 4.39 -21.63 -9.68
CA LEU A 80 4.47 -20.72 -8.53
C LEU A 80 4.92 -19.31 -8.96
N LEU A 81 5.97 -19.23 -9.81
CA LEU A 81 6.41 -17.97 -10.40
C LEU A 81 5.27 -17.29 -11.15
N PHE A 82 4.56 -18.04 -12.01
CA PHE A 82 3.42 -17.52 -12.74
C PHE A 82 2.31 -17.04 -11.80
N SER A 83 1.97 -17.82 -10.76
CA SER A 83 0.94 -17.42 -9.79
C SER A 83 1.29 -16.14 -9.03
N VAL A 84 2.55 -15.95 -8.63
CA VAL A 84 2.99 -14.74 -7.90
C VAL A 84 2.98 -13.54 -8.83
N LEU A 85 3.54 -13.66 -10.03
CA LEU A 85 3.55 -12.59 -11.02
C LEU A 85 2.12 -12.17 -11.41
N MET A 86 1.24 -13.13 -11.67
CA MET A 86 -0.15 -12.84 -12.04
C MET A 86 -0.87 -12.12 -10.90
N ASN A 87 -0.69 -12.56 -9.66
CA ASN A 87 -1.31 -11.89 -8.50
C ASN A 87 -0.79 -10.46 -8.33
N THR A 88 0.53 -10.24 -8.43
CA THR A 88 1.10 -8.88 -8.39
C THR A 88 0.60 -8.00 -9.55
N ALA A 89 0.46 -8.56 -10.75
CA ALA A 89 -0.04 -7.83 -11.90
C ALA A 89 -1.50 -7.40 -11.72
N ILE A 90 -2.34 -8.26 -11.14
CA ILE A 90 -3.74 -7.93 -10.83
C ILE A 90 -3.79 -6.85 -9.75
N SER A 91 -2.91 -6.90 -8.74
CA SER A 91 -2.81 -5.88 -7.68
C SER A 91 -2.42 -4.49 -8.20
N LEU A 92 -1.78 -4.38 -9.35
CA LEU A 92 -1.45 -3.09 -9.96
C LEU A 92 -2.64 -2.41 -10.64
N ILE A 93 -3.64 -3.18 -11.07
CA ILE A 93 -4.80 -2.69 -11.83
C ILE A 93 -5.49 -1.50 -11.14
N PRO A 94 -5.82 -1.56 -9.84
CA PRO A 94 -6.50 -0.44 -9.15
C PRO A 94 -5.67 0.85 -9.17
N GLY A 95 -4.35 0.73 -8.95
CA GLY A 95 -3.44 1.87 -8.98
C GLY A 95 -3.31 2.47 -10.38
N ILE A 96 -3.22 1.63 -11.42
CA ILE A 96 -3.14 2.08 -12.82
C ILE A 96 -4.43 2.80 -13.22
N ILE A 97 -5.59 2.26 -12.85
CA ILE A 97 -6.88 2.90 -13.13
C ILE A 97 -6.92 4.29 -12.48
N LEU A 98 -6.56 4.41 -11.20
CA LEU A 98 -6.53 5.70 -10.51
C LEU A 98 -5.53 6.67 -11.12
N PHE A 99 -4.36 6.18 -11.54
CA PHE A 99 -3.37 6.99 -12.25
C PHE A 99 -3.93 7.52 -13.58
N LEU A 100 -4.58 6.68 -14.38
CA LEU A 100 -5.24 7.12 -15.62
C LEU A 100 -6.33 8.15 -15.33
N VAL A 101 -7.18 7.92 -14.34
CA VAL A 101 -8.20 8.88 -13.91
C VAL A 101 -7.56 10.22 -13.53
N SER A 102 -6.50 10.24 -12.71
CA SER A 102 -5.80 11.48 -12.33
C SER A 102 -5.27 12.27 -13.53
N LYS A 103 -4.88 11.57 -14.59
CA LYS A 103 -4.42 12.19 -15.84
C LYS A 103 -5.55 12.85 -16.62
N TYR A 104 -6.72 12.21 -16.68
CA TYR A 104 -7.89 12.75 -17.38
C TYR A 104 -8.60 13.85 -16.57
N THR A 105 -8.54 13.84 -15.24
CA THR A 105 -9.21 14.80 -14.36
C THR A 105 -8.39 16.05 -14.05
N ASN A 106 -7.36 16.40 -14.86
CA ASN A 106 -6.51 17.59 -14.68
C ASN A 106 -6.07 17.81 -13.21
N GLN A 107 -5.53 16.78 -12.56
CA GLN A 107 -4.96 16.84 -11.20
C GLN A 107 -5.95 17.02 -10.03
N MET A 108 -7.25 16.72 -10.19
CA MET A 108 -8.14 16.60 -9.01
C MET A 108 -7.63 15.59 -7.96
N ILE A 109 -6.89 14.58 -8.41
CA ILE A 109 -6.15 13.64 -7.57
C ILE A 109 -4.67 13.84 -7.89
N GLY A 110 -3.83 14.05 -6.89
CA GLY A 110 -2.40 14.29 -7.08
C GLY A 110 -1.72 13.12 -7.79
N TYR A 111 -0.91 13.40 -8.82
CA TYR A 111 -0.14 12.36 -9.53
C TYR A 111 0.79 11.59 -8.59
N GLY A 112 1.29 12.26 -7.55
CA GLY A 112 2.10 11.64 -6.52
C GLY A 112 1.33 10.57 -5.74
N ASP A 113 0.07 10.86 -5.38
CA ASP A 113 -0.77 9.98 -4.58
C ASP A 113 -1.09 8.69 -5.33
N THR A 114 -1.44 8.80 -6.61
CA THR A 114 -1.74 7.63 -7.44
C THR A 114 -0.51 6.77 -7.69
N MET A 115 0.69 7.37 -7.79
CA MET A 115 1.94 6.60 -7.84
C MET A 115 2.20 5.82 -6.55
N VAL A 116 1.91 6.39 -5.38
CA VAL A 116 2.03 5.67 -4.09
C VAL A 116 1.12 4.44 -4.08
N ILE A 117 -0.12 4.56 -4.61
CA ILE A 117 -1.06 3.44 -4.73
C ILE A 117 -0.54 2.35 -5.68
N VAL A 118 0.02 2.73 -6.83
CA VAL A 118 0.63 1.78 -7.78
C VAL A 118 1.77 1.02 -7.10
N VAL A 119 2.66 1.71 -6.39
CA VAL A 119 3.76 1.09 -5.66
C VAL A 119 3.21 0.12 -4.62
N LEU A 120 2.19 0.50 -3.84
CA LEU A 120 1.58 -0.38 -2.85
C LEU A 120 0.98 -1.65 -3.46
N GLY A 121 0.48 -1.60 -4.70
CA GLY A 121 0.03 -2.79 -5.42
C GLY A 121 1.12 -3.84 -5.69
N LEU A 122 2.40 -3.48 -5.59
CA LEU A 122 3.51 -4.45 -5.67
C LEU A 122 3.76 -5.18 -4.35
N TYR A 123 3.33 -4.59 -3.24
CA TYR A 123 3.53 -5.12 -1.90
C TYR A 123 2.27 -5.77 -1.32
N LEU A 124 1.09 -5.36 -1.79
CA LEU A 124 -0.20 -5.78 -1.28
C LEU A 124 -0.99 -6.57 -2.33
N ASP A 125 -1.81 -7.51 -1.84
CA ASP A 125 -2.84 -8.15 -2.67
C ASP A 125 -3.96 -7.16 -3.00
N VAL A 126 -4.62 -7.38 -4.15
CA VAL A 126 -5.76 -6.60 -4.65
C VAL A 126 -6.79 -6.31 -3.57
N LYS A 127 -7.15 -7.31 -2.76
CA LYS A 127 -8.18 -7.18 -1.71
C LYS A 127 -7.80 -6.14 -0.66
N ASN A 128 -6.56 -6.19 -0.18
CA ASN A 128 -6.07 -5.25 0.81
C ASN A 128 -5.88 -3.87 0.19
N LEU A 129 -5.35 -3.79 -1.03
CA LEU A 129 -5.15 -2.53 -1.72
C LEU A 129 -6.50 -1.83 -1.95
N MET A 130 -7.53 -2.55 -2.42
CA MET A 130 -8.87 -2.00 -2.58
C MET A 130 -9.48 -1.56 -1.26
N GLY A 131 -9.39 -2.40 -0.22
CA GLY A 131 -9.87 -2.02 1.12
C GLY A 131 -9.17 -0.75 1.63
N LEU A 132 -7.88 -0.64 1.39
CA LEU A 132 -7.05 0.51 1.78
C LEU A 132 -7.46 1.77 1.04
N ILE A 133 -7.62 1.69 -0.29
CA ILE A 133 -8.08 2.81 -1.13
C ILE A 133 -9.46 3.28 -0.67
N VAL A 134 -10.42 2.36 -0.50
CA VAL A 134 -11.79 2.70 -0.10
C VAL A 134 -11.83 3.34 1.27
N LEU A 135 -11.10 2.78 2.26
CA LEU A 135 -11.04 3.34 3.60
C LEU A 135 -10.37 4.73 3.60
N ALA A 136 -9.32 4.91 2.81
CA ALA A 136 -8.61 6.18 2.69
C ALA A 136 -9.53 7.26 2.11
N PHE A 137 -10.27 6.96 1.03
CA PHE A 137 -11.26 7.89 0.47
C PHE A 137 -12.41 8.17 1.44
N PHE A 138 -12.85 7.17 2.20
CA PHE A 138 -13.91 7.35 3.19
C PHE A 138 -13.48 8.29 4.32
N ILE A 139 -12.28 8.09 4.89
CA ILE A 139 -11.73 8.96 5.94
C ILE A 139 -11.50 10.37 5.38
N ALA A 140 -10.90 10.49 4.19
CA ALA A 140 -10.68 11.78 3.55
C ALA A 140 -12.01 12.52 3.31
N GLY A 141 -13.05 11.82 2.87
CA GLY A 141 -14.40 12.36 2.68
C GLY A 141 -15.04 12.85 3.99
N LEU A 142 -14.90 12.09 5.09
CA LEU A 142 -15.39 12.51 6.41
C LEU A 142 -14.68 13.76 6.92
N VAL A 143 -13.36 13.83 6.76
CA VAL A 143 -12.57 15.00 7.17
C VAL A 143 -12.92 16.22 6.31
N ALA A 144 -13.07 16.05 5.00
CA ALA A 144 -13.50 17.11 4.09
C ALA A 144 -14.90 17.63 4.45
N LEU A 145 -15.84 16.73 4.77
CA LEU A 145 -17.19 17.10 5.21
C LEU A 145 -17.16 17.87 6.54
N TYR A 146 -16.36 17.40 7.51
CA TYR A 146 -16.19 18.06 8.80
C TYR A 146 -15.61 19.49 8.63
N GLU A 147 -14.57 19.65 7.81
CA GLU A 147 -14.00 20.97 7.53
C GLU A 147 -14.99 21.89 6.81
N PHE A 148 -15.79 21.36 5.88
CA PHE A 148 -16.81 22.12 5.16
C PHE A 148 -17.91 22.66 6.09
N ILE A 149 -18.43 21.80 6.99
CA ILE A 149 -19.53 22.16 7.90
C ILE A 149 -19.09 23.17 8.96
N ILE A 150 -17.90 22.99 9.55
CA ILE A 150 -17.49 23.75 10.75
C ILE A 150 -16.65 24.97 10.41
N ARG A 151 -15.70 24.86 9.47
CA ARG A 151 -14.71 25.92 9.24
C ARG A 151 -15.10 26.91 8.15
N LYS A 152 -16.14 26.64 7.35
CA LYS A 152 -16.49 27.42 6.14
C LYS A 152 -15.25 27.79 5.32
N LYS A 153 -14.24 26.91 5.32
CA LYS A 153 -12.93 27.19 4.73
C LYS A 153 -13.05 27.15 3.22
N ASP A 154 -12.41 28.10 2.54
CA ASP A 154 -12.43 28.21 1.09
C ASP A 154 -11.99 26.91 0.40
N LYS A 155 -12.71 26.57 -0.68
CA LYS A 155 -12.57 25.37 -1.55
C LYS A 155 -11.17 25.13 -2.16
N LYS A 156 -10.14 25.90 -1.78
CA LYS A 156 -8.78 25.87 -2.35
C LYS A 156 -7.73 25.17 -1.48
N HIS A 157 -8.11 24.63 -0.33
CA HIS A 157 -7.18 23.79 0.43
C HIS A 157 -7.17 22.38 -0.14
N GLU A 158 -6.10 22.04 -0.87
CA GLU A 158 -5.78 20.67 -1.21
C GLU A 158 -5.49 19.88 0.07
N ILE A 159 -6.29 18.84 0.29
CA ILE A 159 -6.20 17.95 1.43
C ILE A 159 -5.19 16.84 1.07
N PRO A 160 -4.09 16.67 1.82
CA PRO A 160 -3.07 15.65 1.53
C PRO A 160 -3.66 14.24 1.70
N PHE A 161 -3.63 13.40 0.66
CA PHE A 161 -4.28 12.09 0.65
C PHE A 161 -3.44 11.00 1.32
N VAL A 162 -2.11 11.09 1.25
CA VAL A 162 -1.19 10.04 1.75
C VAL A 162 -1.32 9.79 3.26
N PRO A 163 -1.52 10.79 4.14
CA PRO A 163 -1.78 10.54 5.55
C PRO A 163 -3.01 9.66 5.82
N PHE A 164 -4.10 9.84 5.06
CA PHE A 164 -5.28 8.97 5.18
C PHE A 164 -5.00 7.57 4.68
N LEU A 165 -4.15 7.46 3.67
CA LEU A 165 -3.67 6.21 3.12
C LEU A 165 -2.82 5.42 4.12
N PHE A 166 -1.95 6.11 4.86
CA PHE A 166 -1.17 5.55 5.96
C PHE A 166 -2.05 5.05 7.11
N ILE A 167 -3.02 5.86 7.56
CA ILE A 167 -3.98 5.46 8.60
C ILE A 167 -4.74 4.20 8.17
N SER A 168 -5.18 4.16 6.91
CA SER A 168 -5.90 3.02 6.35
C SER A 168 -5.06 1.74 6.33
N TYR A 169 -3.79 1.86 5.97
CA TYR A 169 -2.84 0.75 6.01
C TYR A 169 -2.69 0.18 7.44
N VAL A 170 -2.57 1.04 8.45
CA VAL A 170 -2.44 0.63 9.86
C VAL A 170 -3.72 -0.07 10.34
N ILE A 171 -4.89 0.51 10.04
CA ILE A 171 -6.18 -0.08 10.43
C ILE A 171 -6.33 -1.48 9.84
N ILE A 172 -6.06 -1.65 8.54
CA ILE A 172 -6.19 -2.97 7.89
C ILE A 172 -5.25 -3.99 8.52
N ASN A 173 -3.99 -3.64 8.76
CA ASN A 173 -3.04 -4.52 9.44
C ASN A 173 -3.51 -4.92 10.85
N CYS A 174 -4.15 -4.01 11.58
CA CYS A 174 -4.75 -4.29 12.88
C CYS A 174 -5.99 -5.19 12.78
N THR A 175 -6.88 -4.98 11.80
CA THR A 175 -8.07 -5.85 11.63
C THR A 175 -7.71 -7.30 11.31
N GLN A 176 -6.64 -7.51 10.54
CA GLN A 176 -6.11 -8.85 10.24
C GLN A 176 -5.48 -9.56 11.43
N PHE A 177 -5.34 -8.90 12.59
CA PHE A 177 -4.91 -9.55 13.84
C PHE A 177 -6.08 -10.19 14.61
N ILE A 178 -7.29 -9.65 14.46
CA ILE A 178 -8.47 -10.04 15.25
C ILE A 178 -9.10 -11.33 14.72
N HIS A 179 -8.94 -11.60 13.42
CA HIS A 179 -9.36 -12.84 12.75
C HIS A 179 -8.22 -13.86 12.69
#